data_AF-A0A2R6QX75-F1
#
_entry.id   AF-A0A2R6QX75-F1
#
_cell.length_a   1.000
_cell.length_b   1.000
_cell.length_c   1.000
_cell.angle_alpha   90.00
_cell.angle_beta   90.00
_cell.angle_gamma   90.00
#
_symmetry.space_group_name_H-M   'P 1'
#
loop_
_entity.id
_entity.type
_entity.pdbx_description
1 polymer ?
#
loop_
_entity_poly.entity_id
_entity_poly.type
_entity_poly.pdbx_seq_one_letter_code
_entity_poly.pdbx_strand_id
1 'polypeptide(L)'
;MGEGTIPSNDVGAVVSDIFKSGRRLGVRARCPLMYEYYGEKYWGATHGLAGIMNVLMHVKLSPNEADEVKRTLKYMIKNLFPSGNYPWGVLDNSDHLVHWCQGAPGMALTLVRAAEVFGDDEFDYLCEGFR
;
A
#
# COMPACT_ATOMS: atom_id res chain seq x y z
N MET A 1 -7.69 -18.29 -7.83
CA MET A 1 -8.87 -18.22 -8.72
C MET A 1 -8.37 -17.89 -10.13
N GLY A 2 -9.01 -18.43 -11.17
CA GLY A 2 -8.55 -18.30 -12.56
C GLY A 2 -9.04 -17.02 -13.25
N GLU A 3 -8.36 -16.64 -14.33
CA GLU A 3 -8.75 -15.54 -15.21
C GLU A 3 -10.19 -15.72 -15.71
N GLY A 4 -10.98 -14.63 -15.72
CA GLY A 4 -12.39 -14.65 -16.17
C GLY A 4 -13.42 -15.16 -15.16
N THR A 5 -13.02 -15.51 -13.92
CA THR A 5 -13.97 -15.93 -12.88
C THR A 5 -14.90 -14.78 -12.44
N ILE A 6 -14.40 -13.54 -12.45
CA ILE A 6 -15.15 -12.33 -12.16
C ILE A 6 -15.11 -11.44 -13.41
N PRO A 7 -16.25 -10.88 -13.86
CA PRO A 7 -16.26 -9.97 -15.00
C PRO A 7 -15.33 -8.78 -14.79
N SER A 8 -14.53 -8.44 -15.81
CA SER A 8 -13.56 -7.34 -15.74
C SER A 8 -14.21 -5.97 -15.45
N ASN A 9 -15.45 -5.76 -15.91
CA ASN A 9 -16.22 -4.56 -15.64
C ASN A 9 -16.51 -4.38 -14.14
N ASP A 10 -16.79 -5.48 -13.43
CA ASP A 10 -17.10 -5.44 -12.00
C ASP A 10 -15.83 -5.13 -11.20
N VAL A 11 -14.69 -5.74 -11.57
CA VAL A 11 -13.39 -5.42 -10.98
C VAL A 11 -13.03 -3.94 -11.22
N GLY A 12 -13.24 -3.44 -12.45
CA GLY A 12 -12.95 -2.04 -12.80
C GLY A 12 -13.81 -1.05 -12.01
N ALA A 13 -15.09 -1.34 -11.79
CA ALA A 13 -15.97 -0.51 -10.97
C ALA A 13 -15.48 -0.40 -9.51
N VAL A 14 -15.12 -1.53 -8.90
CA VAL A 14 -14.59 -1.57 -7.53
C VAL A 14 -13.26 -0.81 -7.43
N VAL A 15 -12.35 -1.00 -8.38
CA VAL A 15 -11.06 -0.29 -8.43
C VAL A 15 -11.29 1.22 -8.53
N SER A 16 -12.19 1.67 -9.41
CA SER A 16 -12.55 3.08 -9.55
C SER A 16 -13.03 3.69 -8.23
N ASP A 17 -13.88 2.96 -7.48
CA ASP A 17 -14.37 3.41 -6.17
C ASP A 17 -13.26 3.44 -5.10
N ILE A 18 -12.33 2.47 -5.13
CA ILE A 18 -11.14 2.47 -4.25
C ILE A 18 -10.30 3.72 -4.50
N PHE A 19 -10.01 4.07 -5.75
CA PHE A 19 -9.24 5.28 -6.07
C PHE A 19 -10.00 6.56 -5.72
N LYS A 20 -11.29 6.64 -6.05
CA LYS A 20 -12.13 7.80 -5.73
C LYS A 20 -12.18 8.06 -4.22
N SER A 21 -12.33 7.00 -3.41
CA SER A 21 -12.31 7.11 -1.96
C SER A 21 -10.91 7.49 -1.43
N GLY A 22 -9.87 6.84 -1.95
CA GLY A 22 -8.48 7.07 -1.56
C GLY A 22 -8.02 8.50 -1.80
N ARG A 23 -8.30 9.04 -2.99
CA ARG A 23 -7.96 10.43 -3.37
C ARG A 23 -8.66 11.44 -2.46
N ARG A 24 -9.93 11.22 -2.12
CA ARG A 24 -10.71 12.13 -1.27
C ARG A 24 -10.07 12.32 0.11
N LEU A 25 -9.59 11.24 0.73
CA LEU A 25 -8.94 11.31 2.04
C LEU A 25 -7.45 11.69 1.92
N GLY A 26 -6.81 11.31 0.81
CA GLY A 26 -5.39 11.55 0.53
C GLY A 26 -4.98 13.02 0.56
N VAL A 27 -5.82 13.92 0.00
CA VAL A 27 -5.56 15.37 -0.02
C VAL A 27 -5.25 15.92 1.38
N ARG A 28 -5.98 15.46 2.41
CA ARG A 28 -5.78 15.92 3.80
C ARG A 28 -4.53 15.32 4.43
N ALA A 29 -4.15 14.11 4.03
CA ALA A 29 -3.02 13.38 4.59
C ALA A 29 -1.68 13.66 3.88
N ARG A 30 -1.67 14.46 2.81
CA ARG A 30 -0.50 14.69 1.93
C ARG A 30 0.07 13.39 1.34
N CYS A 31 -0.78 12.38 1.20
CA CYS A 31 -0.52 11.09 0.56
C CYS A 31 -1.50 10.95 -0.62
N PRO A 32 -1.10 10.50 -1.82
CA PRO A 32 -2.02 10.40 -2.97
C PRO A 32 -3.30 9.61 -2.65
N LEU A 33 -3.12 8.46 -1.99
CA LEU A 33 -4.21 7.59 -1.55
C LEU A 33 -4.13 7.38 -0.05
N MET A 34 -5.24 7.62 0.65
CA MET A 34 -5.37 7.37 2.09
C MET A 34 -6.71 6.71 2.40
N TYR A 35 -6.74 5.84 3.40
CA TYR A 35 -7.93 5.11 3.81
C TYR A 35 -8.04 5.09 5.34
N GLU A 36 -9.24 4.85 5.84
CA GLU A 36 -9.51 4.70 7.26
C GLU A 36 -10.43 3.49 7.49
N TYR A 37 -10.24 2.84 8.63
CA TYR A 37 -11.10 1.77 9.12
C TYR A 37 -11.35 2.00 10.60
N TYR A 38 -12.63 2.02 11.02
CA TYR A 38 -13.02 2.44 12.37
C TYR A 38 -12.39 3.77 12.85
N GLY A 39 -12.27 4.75 11.94
CA GLY A 39 -11.70 6.07 12.24
C GLY A 39 -10.17 6.12 12.25
N GLU A 40 -9.50 4.98 12.12
CA GLU A 40 -8.05 4.88 12.17
C GLU A 40 -7.43 4.69 10.78
N LYS A 41 -6.33 5.38 10.52
CA LYS A 41 -5.58 5.31 9.25
C LYS A 41 -4.48 4.28 9.35
N TYR A 42 -4.85 3.01 9.24
CA TYR A 42 -3.93 1.89 9.34
C TYR A 42 -2.93 1.83 8.18
N TRP A 43 -1.73 1.34 8.48
CA TRP A 43 -0.67 1.15 7.50
C TRP A 43 -0.47 -0.31 7.11
N GLY A 44 -0.70 -1.25 8.03
CA GLY A 44 -0.39 -2.67 7.84
C GLY A 44 -1.26 -3.43 6.81
N ALA A 45 -0.96 -4.71 6.61
CA ALA A 45 -1.51 -5.51 5.50
C ALA A 45 -3.00 -5.87 5.66
N THR A 46 -3.52 -5.96 6.89
CA THR A 46 -4.89 -6.42 7.12
C THR A 46 -5.94 -5.33 6.90
N HIS A 47 -5.70 -4.13 7.44
CA HIS A 47 -6.68 -3.04 7.46
C HIS A 47 -6.16 -1.73 6.86
N GLY A 48 -4.94 -1.73 6.34
CA GLY A 48 -4.21 -0.52 6.01
C GLY A 48 -3.73 -0.42 4.58
N LEU A 49 -2.95 0.63 4.37
CA LEU A 49 -2.39 0.98 3.06
C LEU A 49 -1.64 -0.18 2.40
N ALA A 50 -0.84 -0.95 3.15
CA ALA A 50 -0.05 -2.05 2.60
C ALA A 50 -0.90 -3.05 1.83
N GLY A 51 -2.01 -3.48 2.43
CA GLY A 51 -2.91 -4.47 1.83
C GLY A 51 -3.63 -3.91 0.61
N ILE A 52 -4.13 -2.67 0.72
CA ILE A 52 -4.85 -2.01 -0.39
C ILE A 52 -3.91 -1.80 -1.58
N MET A 53 -2.70 -1.26 -1.35
CA MET A 53 -1.73 -1.05 -2.42
C MET A 53 -1.32 -2.39 -3.06
N ASN A 54 -1.14 -3.45 -2.25
CA ASN A 54 -0.83 -4.78 -2.77
C ASN A 54 -1.93 -5.28 -3.71
N VAL A 55 -3.20 -5.20 -3.31
CA VAL A 55 -4.34 -5.60 -4.16
C VAL A 55 -4.41 -4.79 -5.45
N LEU A 56 -4.21 -3.48 -5.40
CA LEU A 56 -4.23 -2.62 -6.59
C LEU A 56 -3.14 -3.00 -7.60
N MET A 57 -2.00 -3.51 -7.14
CA MET A 57 -0.91 -4.00 -8.00
C MET A 57 -1.18 -5.38 -8.64
N HIS A 58 -2.31 -6.03 -8.33
CA HIS A 58 -2.75 -7.27 -8.98
C HIS A 58 -3.79 -7.05 -10.10
N VAL A 59 -4.17 -5.79 -10.37
CA VAL A 59 -5.11 -5.45 -11.44
C VAL A 59 -4.44 -4.55 -12.48
N LYS A 60 -5.08 -4.41 -13.65
CA LYS A 60 -4.59 -3.50 -14.70
C LYS A 60 -4.95 -2.06 -14.34
N LEU A 61 -3.94 -1.29 -13.95
CA LEU A 61 -4.07 0.14 -13.66
C LEU A 61 -3.74 1.00 -14.90
N SER A 62 -4.36 2.17 -14.99
CA SER A 62 -3.88 3.23 -15.88
C SER A 62 -2.53 3.78 -15.41
N PRO A 63 -1.75 4.46 -16.27
CA PRO A 63 -0.48 5.05 -15.87
C PRO A 63 -0.58 6.03 -14.68
N ASN A 64 -1.67 6.80 -14.61
CA ASN A 64 -1.91 7.73 -13.50
C ASN A 64 -2.21 6.99 -12.18
N GLU A 65 -3.05 5.96 -12.23
CA GLU A 65 -3.37 5.13 -11.06
C GLU A 65 -2.13 4.40 -10.54
N ALA A 66 -1.28 3.90 -11.45
CA ALA A 66 -0.01 3.29 -11.12
C ALA A 66 0.95 4.28 -10.43
N ASP A 67 1.04 5.53 -10.92
CA ASP A 67 1.84 6.60 -10.28
C ASP A 67 1.32 6.93 -8.88
N GLU A 68 0.00 7.00 -8.69
CA GLU A 68 -0.60 7.27 -7.38
C GLU A 68 -0.28 6.17 -6.37
N VAL A 69 -0.39 4.89 -6.77
CA VAL A 69 0.00 3.74 -5.94
C VAL A 69 1.48 3.82 -5.57
N LYS A 70 2.35 4.05 -6.56
CA LYS A 70 3.80 4.18 -6.36
C LYS A 70 4.14 5.31 -5.39
N ARG A 71 3.52 6.49 -5.56
CA ARG A 71 3.75 7.64 -4.68
C ARG A 71 3.18 7.44 -3.27
N THR A 72 2.10 6.68 -3.11
CA THR A 72 1.62 6.25 -1.77
C THR A 72 2.63 5.33 -1.09
N LEU A 73 3.21 4.36 -1.80
CA LEU A 73 4.25 3.50 -1.23
C LEU A 73 5.51 4.30 -0.85
N LYS A 74 5.95 5.25 -1.69
CA LYS A 74 7.06 6.15 -1.35
C LYS A 74 6.75 7.05 -0.17
N TYR A 75 5.49 7.47 0.01
CA TYR A 75 5.05 8.15 1.23
C TYR A 75 5.26 7.24 2.45
N MET A 76 4.91 5.96 2.37
CA MET A 76 5.11 5.02 3.48
C MET A 76 6.60 4.83 3.80
N ILE A 77 7.44 4.65 2.77
CA ILE A 77 8.90 4.50 2.93
C ILE A 77 9.50 5.73 3.63
N LYS A 78 9.06 6.94 3.29
CA LYS A 78 9.59 8.17 3.87
C LYS A 78 9.23 8.37 5.35
N ASN A 79 8.25 7.66 5.90
CA ASN A 79 7.85 7.82 7.30
C ASN A 79 7.91 6.50 8.10
N LEU A 80 8.78 5.57 7.71
CA LEU A 80 9.10 4.41 8.54
C LEU A 80 9.97 4.83 9.75
N PHE A 81 9.99 4.02 10.80
CA PHE A 81 10.75 4.31 12.03
C PHE A 81 12.27 4.25 11.81
N PRO A 82 13.10 4.89 12.66
CA PRO A 82 14.56 4.77 12.55
C PRO A 82 15.10 3.33 12.55
N SER A 83 14.34 2.37 13.10
CA SER A 83 14.68 0.94 13.11
C SER A 83 14.55 0.24 11.75
N GLY A 84 13.85 0.85 10.79
CA GLY A 84 13.41 0.17 9.57
C GLY A 84 11.95 -0.31 9.61
N ASN A 85 11.33 -0.34 10.79
CA ASN A 85 9.97 -0.85 10.96
C ASN A 85 8.89 0.17 10.57
N TYR A 86 7.65 -0.28 10.42
CA TYR A 86 6.51 0.56 10.05
C TYR A 86 5.52 0.75 11.20
N PRO A 87 4.96 1.95 11.36
CA PRO A 87 3.90 2.20 12.33
C PRO A 87 2.66 1.38 11.99
N TRP A 88 1.83 1.06 12.98
CA TRP A 88 0.55 0.40 12.67
C TRP A 88 -0.47 1.36 12.04
N GLY A 89 -0.33 2.66 12.27
CA GLY A 89 -1.17 3.71 11.71
C GLY A 89 -0.50 5.09 11.71
N VAL A 90 -1.10 6.07 11.03
CA VAL A 90 -0.48 7.40 10.76
C VAL A 90 0.01 8.15 12.01
N LEU A 91 -0.65 7.98 13.15
CA LEU A 91 -0.35 8.71 14.40
C LEU A 91 0.45 7.88 15.41
N ASP A 92 0.82 6.65 15.05
CA ASP A 92 1.56 5.76 15.94
C ASP A 92 3.04 6.15 16.02
N ASN A 93 3.56 6.17 17.25
CA ASN A 93 4.97 6.43 17.54
C ASN A 93 5.64 5.29 18.32
N SER A 94 4.97 4.13 18.41
CA SER A 94 5.42 2.99 19.21
C SER A 94 6.00 1.87 18.34
N ASP A 95 7.32 1.85 18.26
CA ASP A 95 8.05 0.88 17.43
C ASP A 95 8.22 -0.49 18.12
N HIS A 96 7.19 -1.33 18.05
CA HIS A 96 7.19 -2.64 18.74
C HIS A 96 6.48 -3.77 17.98
N LEU A 97 5.65 -3.45 16.98
CA LEU A 97 4.90 -4.44 16.22
C LEU A 97 5.67 -4.89 14.97
N VAL A 98 5.98 -6.18 14.90
CA VAL A 98 6.70 -6.80 13.78
C VAL A 98 5.89 -8.00 13.30
N HIS A 99 4.65 -7.76 12.88
CA HIS A 99 3.70 -8.78 12.46
C HIS A 99 3.28 -8.58 11.00
N TRP A 100 2.69 -9.62 10.41
CA TRP A 100 2.07 -9.51 9.09
C TRP A 100 0.96 -8.44 9.06
N CYS A 101 0.12 -8.43 10.09
CA CYS A 101 -1.01 -7.51 10.18
C CYS A 101 -0.59 -6.06 10.45
N GLN A 102 0.47 -5.84 11.24
CA GLN A 102 1.03 -4.52 11.54
C GLN A 102 2.56 -4.59 11.66
N GLY A 103 3.25 -3.73 10.91
CA GLY A 103 4.71 -3.63 10.92
C GLY A 103 5.36 -4.09 9.62
N ALA A 104 6.69 -4.21 9.67
CA ALA A 104 7.54 -4.51 8.52
C ALA A 104 7.18 -5.80 7.76
N PRO A 105 6.81 -6.93 8.39
CA PRO A 105 6.54 -8.16 7.64
C PRO A 105 5.40 -8.03 6.63
N GLY A 106 4.31 -7.35 6.99
CA GLY A 106 3.20 -7.07 6.06
C GLY A 106 3.61 -6.12 4.93
N MET A 107 4.41 -5.11 5.26
CA MET A 107 4.93 -4.14 4.29
C MET A 107 5.90 -4.75 3.30
N ALA A 108 6.79 -5.63 3.76
CA ALA A 108 7.78 -6.28 2.92
C ALA A 108 7.13 -7.04 1.75
N LEU A 109 6.03 -7.77 2.02
CA LEU A 109 5.27 -8.46 0.96
C LEU A 109 4.74 -7.47 -0.10
N THR A 110 4.23 -6.33 0.33
CA THR A 110 3.77 -5.28 -0.58
C THR A 110 4.92 -4.66 -1.38
N LEU A 111 6.09 -4.44 -0.76
CA LEU A 111 7.26 -3.86 -1.43
C LEU A 111 7.86 -4.81 -2.46
N VAL A 112 7.91 -6.12 -2.18
CA VAL A 112 8.31 -7.13 -3.16
C VAL A 112 7.38 -7.07 -4.38
N ARG A 113 6.07 -6.97 -4.16
CA ARG A 113 5.12 -6.82 -5.27
C ARG A 113 5.34 -5.52 -6.05
N ALA A 114 5.70 -4.44 -5.37
CA ALA A 114 6.01 -3.15 -6.00
C ALA A 114 7.27 -3.23 -6.87
N ALA A 115 8.30 -3.93 -6.41
CA ALA A 115 9.52 -4.19 -7.18
C ALA A 115 9.19 -4.93 -8.48
N GLU A 116 8.40 -6.01 -8.41
CA GLU A 116 7.97 -6.78 -9.59
C GLU A 116 7.17 -5.96 -10.62
N VAL A 117 6.31 -5.05 -10.14
CA VAL A 117 5.39 -4.29 -11.00
C VAL A 117 6.04 -3.03 -11.57
N PHE A 118 6.86 -2.33 -10.79
CA PHE A 118 7.41 -1.03 -11.17
C PHE A 118 8.86 -1.07 -11.64
N GLY A 119 9.64 -2.11 -11.30
CA GLY A 119 11.06 -2.20 -11.64
C GLY A 119 11.87 -0.97 -11.21
N ASP A 120 11.57 -0.43 -10.02
CA ASP A 120 12.23 0.75 -9.46
C ASP A 120 13.26 0.29 -8.42
N ASP A 121 14.53 0.68 -8.62
CA ASP A 121 15.67 0.31 -7.78
C ASP A 121 15.44 0.59 -6.28
N GLU A 122 14.63 1.60 -5.94
CA GLU A 122 14.31 1.92 -4.54
C GLU A 122 13.52 0.78 -3.87
N PHE A 123 12.60 0.14 -4.59
CA PHE A 123 11.85 -1.00 -4.05
C PHE A 123 12.72 -2.26 -3.99
N ASP A 124 13.60 -2.47 -4.96
CA ASP A 124 14.54 -3.60 -4.97
C ASP A 124 15.51 -3.52 -3.78
N TYR A 125 16.13 -2.35 -3.56
CA TYR A 125 17.06 -2.12 -2.45
C TYR A 125 16.41 -2.38 -1.08
N LEU A 126 15.15 -1.94 -0.89
CA LEU A 126 14.41 -2.20 0.34
C LEU A 126 14.14 -3.69 0.55
N CYS A 127 13.96 -4.46 -0.53
CA CYS A 127 13.77 -5.91 -0.45
C CYS A 127 15.07 -6.65 -0.09
N GLU A 128 16.24 -6.12 -0.44
CA GLU A 128 17.54 -6.69 -0.05
C GLU A 128 17.75 -6.65 1.47
N GLY A 129 17.22 -5.63 2.16
CA GLY A 129 17.27 -5.56 3.63
C GLY A 129 16.46 -6.65 4.36
N PHE A 130 15.64 -7.41 3.63
CA PHE A 130 14.85 -8.53 4.17
C PHE A 130 15.35 -9.92 3.74
N ARG A 131 16.41 -10.01 2.92
CA ARG A 131 17.05 -11.27 2.52
C ARG A 131 18.13 -11.68 3.51
#